data_AF-A0A4Z0NY41-F1
#
_entry.id   AF-A0A4Z0NY41-F1
#
_cell.length_a   1.000
_cell.length_b   1.000
_cell.length_c   1.000
_cell.angle_alpha   90.00
_cell.angle_beta   90.00
_cell.angle_gamma   90.00
#
_symmetry.space_group_name_H-M   'P 1'
#
loop_
_entity.id
_entity.type
_entity.pdbx_description
1 polymer ?
#
loop_
_entity_poly.entity_id
_entity_poly.type
_entity_poly.pdbx_seq_one_letter_code
_entity_poly.pdbx_strand_id
1 'polypeptide(L)'
;QMCIRARPNDTAEAVSVETLEIMQKANEKSGCTNFLPTLITTSDELMKQGIRVMREYLEKHPHQALGLHLEGPWLNLVKKGTLNPEFVGRAEAAVVEFWW
;
A
#
# COMPACT_ATOMS: atom_id res chain seq x y z
N GLN A 1 9.43 -8.09 -4.76
CA GLN A 1 8.32 -7.16 -4.45
C GLN A 1 8.24 -7.01 -2.94
N MET A 2 8.43 -5.80 -2.43
CA MET A 2 8.34 -5.52 -1.00
C MET A 2 6.93 -4.97 -0.74
N CYS A 3 6.03 -5.83 -0.25
CA CYS A 3 4.68 -5.40 0.13
C CYS A 3 4.70 -4.85 1.56
N ILE A 4 3.91 -3.81 1.80
CA ILE A 4 3.40 -3.50 3.13
C ILE A 4 2.39 -4.63 3.41
N ARG A 5 2.87 -5.70 4.06
CA ARG A 5 2.16 -6.98 4.09
C ARG A 5 0.99 -6.94 5.07
N ALA A 6 -0.18 -6.59 4.55
CA ALA A 6 -1.57 -6.88 4.94
C ALA A 6 -1.91 -8.24 5.65
N ARG A 7 -1.18 -8.73 6.64
CA ARG A 7 -1.55 -9.88 7.50
C ARG A 7 -2.66 -9.48 8.50
N PRO A 8 -3.28 -10.44 9.21
CA PRO A 8 -4.31 -10.16 10.23
C PRO A 8 -3.83 -9.30 11.42
N ASN A 9 -2.56 -8.90 11.44
CA ASN A 9 -1.92 -8.15 12.51
C ASN A 9 -1.37 -6.81 11.99
N ASP A 10 -1.85 -6.36 10.83
CA ASP A 10 -1.46 -5.10 10.21
C ASP A 10 -2.27 -3.96 10.79
N THR A 11 -1.52 -3.03 11.36
CA THR A 11 -2.07 -1.94 12.13
C THR A 11 -1.84 -0.62 11.41
N ALA A 12 -2.59 0.39 11.80
CA ALA A 12 -2.37 1.76 11.35
C ALA A 12 -0.92 2.20 11.59
N GLU A 13 -0.23 1.66 12.59
CA GLU A 13 1.17 2.02 12.87
C GLU A 13 2.14 1.54 11.77
N ALA A 14 1.85 0.42 11.12
CA ALA A 14 2.68 -0.11 10.04
C ALA A 14 2.53 0.67 8.72
N VAL A 15 1.39 1.33 8.51
CA VAL A 15 1.19 2.21 7.35
C VAL A 15 1.74 3.60 7.70
N SER A 16 3.06 3.76 7.60
CA SER A 16 3.79 4.95 8.05
C SER A 16 4.98 5.29 7.14
N VAL A 17 5.43 6.55 7.20
CA VAL A 17 6.60 7.04 6.46
C VAL A 17 7.86 6.27 6.90
N GLU A 18 8.00 6.00 8.19
CA GLU A 18 9.11 5.20 8.74
C GLU A 18 9.19 3.82 8.09
N THR A 19 8.05 3.15 7.89
CA THR A 19 8.02 1.85 7.20
C THR A 19 8.54 1.96 5.77
N LEU A 20 8.17 3.01 5.04
CA LEU A 20 8.68 3.25 3.69
C LEU A 20 10.20 3.52 3.67
N GLU A 21 10.72 4.24 4.65
CA GLU A 21 12.16 4.50 4.78
C GLU A 21 12.95 3.22 5.11
N ILE A 22 12.40 2.36 5.98
CA ILE A 22 12.97 1.05 6.28
C ILE A 22 12.98 0.19 5.02
N MET A 23 11.88 0.19 4.26
CA MET A 23 11.79 -0.55 2.99
C MET A 23 12.82 -0.06 1.97
N GLN A 24 12.96 1.25 1.78
CA GLN A 24 13.96 1.84 0.89
C GLN A 24 15.38 1.39 1.27
N LYS A 25 15.77 1.58 2.54
CA LYS A 25 17.12 1.18 3.03
C LYS A 25 17.39 -0.32 2.86
N ALA A 26 16.37 -1.16 2.98
CA ALA A 26 16.50 -2.59 2.74
C ALA A 26 16.64 -2.92 1.25
N ASN A 27 15.84 -2.28 0.39
CA ASN A 27 15.89 -2.45 -1.06
C ASN A 27 17.26 -2.05 -1.64
N GLU A 28 17.83 -0.95 -1.17
CA GLU A 28 19.14 -0.44 -1.60
C GLU A 28 20.28 -1.45 -1.36
N LYS A 29 20.21 -2.24 -0.27
CA LYS A 29 21.17 -3.32 0.00
C LYS A 29 21.19 -4.41 -1.08
N SER A 30 20.12 -4.49 -1.88
CA SER A 30 19.98 -5.44 -3.00
C SER A 30 20.03 -4.78 -4.38
N GLY A 31 20.39 -3.49 -4.46
CA GLY A 31 20.47 -2.74 -5.72
C GLY A 31 19.13 -2.23 -6.25
N CYS A 32 18.05 -2.35 -5.47
CA CYS A 32 16.75 -1.78 -5.82
C CYS A 32 16.67 -0.33 -5.29
N THR A 33 16.80 0.64 -6.20
CA THR A 33 16.77 2.07 -5.86
C THR A 33 15.36 2.65 -5.87
N ASN A 34 14.45 2.00 -6.61
CA ASN A 34 13.09 2.46 -6.85
C ASN A 34 12.10 1.33 -6.71
N PHE A 35 10.97 1.60 -6.08
CA PHE A 35 9.91 0.63 -5.90
C PHE A 35 8.54 1.30 -5.77
N LEU A 36 7.49 0.48 -5.82
CA LEU A 36 6.13 0.87 -5.50
C LEU A 36 5.72 0.13 -4.23
N PRO A 37 5.66 0.78 -3.05
CA PRO A 37 5.06 0.17 -1.87
C PRO A 37 3.67 -0.36 -2.23
N THR A 38 3.48 -1.66 -2.04
CA THR A 38 2.21 -2.33 -2.35
C THR A 38 1.40 -2.47 -1.06
N LEU A 39 0.23 -1.83 -1.01
CA LEU A 39 -0.78 -2.03 0.03
C LEU A 39 -1.87 -2.92 -0.55
N ILE A 40 -2.04 -4.09 0.06
CA ILE A 40 -3.01 -5.10 -0.40
C ILE A 40 -4.39 -4.83 0.17
N THR A 41 -5.40 -5.56 -0.34
CA THR A 41 -6.81 -5.50 0.09
C THR A 41 -6.95 -5.43 1.62
N THR A 42 -7.47 -4.29 2.10
CA THR A 42 -7.67 -3.93 3.52
C THR A 42 -8.85 -2.96 3.62
N SER A 43 -9.12 -2.40 4.81
CA SER A 43 -10.20 -1.44 5.01
C SER A 43 -9.96 -0.10 4.29
N ASP A 44 -11.04 0.61 3.98
CA ASP A 44 -11.00 1.93 3.35
C ASP A 44 -10.16 2.94 4.16
N GLU A 45 -10.21 2.89 5.48
CA GLU A 45 -9.46 3.77 6.37
C GLU A 45 -7.95 3.60 6.17
N LEU A 46 -7.48 2.35 6.11
CA LEU A 46 -6.07 2.02 5.88
C LEU A 46 -5.64 2.36 4.45
N MET A 47 -6.50 2.18 3.45
CA MET A 47 -6.19 2.62 2.08
C MET A 47 -6.03 4.13 1.99
N LYS A 48 -6.96 4.90 2.59
CA LYS A 48 -6.87 6.37 2.67
C LYS A 48 -5.64 6.81 3.45
N GLN A 49 -5.27 6.10 4.50
CA GLN A 49 -4.03 6.35 5.24
C GLN A 49 -2.79 6.10 4.38
N GLY A 50 -2.75 4.99 3.64
CA GLY A 50 -1.66 4.68 2.70
C GLY A 50 -1.46 5.78 1.67
N ILE A 51 -2.54 6.34 1.12
CA ILE A 51 -2.49 7.48 0.20
C ILE A 51 -1.87 8.71 0.86
N ARG A 52 -2.29 9.06 2.09
CA ARG A 52 -1.72 10.20 2.83
C ARG A 52 -0.23 10.01 3.12
N VAL A 53 0.15 8.84 3.61
CA VAL A 53 1.54 8.48 3.93
C VAL A 53 2.42 8.52 2.68
N MET A 54 1.92 8.02 1.56
CA MET A 54 2.66 8.08 0.29
C MET A 54 2.86 9.52 -0.15
N ARG A 55 1.84 10.39 -0.03
CA ARG A 55 1.96 11.82 -0.35
C ARG A 55 3.03 12.49 0.51
N GLU A 56 3.01 12.25 1.82
CA GLU A 56 4.03 12.79 2.74
C GLU A 56 5.44 12.28 2.40
N TYR A 57 5.57 11.00 2.04
CA TYR A 57 6.86 10.43 1.66
C TYR A 57 7.39 11.05 0.36
N LEU A 58 6.54 11.25 -0.66
CA LEU A 58 6.92 11.86 -1.94
C LEU A 58 7.42 13.29 -1.81
N GLU A 59 6.91 14.06 -0.83
CA GLU A 59 7.38 15.42 -0.54
C GLU A 59 8.82 15.45 -0.01
N LYS A 60 9.25 14.39 0.69
CA LYS A 60 10.55 14.31 1.37
C LYS A 60 11.60 13.53 0.59
N HIS A 61 11.18 12.54 -0.19
CA HIS A 61 12.05 11.52 -0.77
C HIS A 61 11.83 11.37 -2.28
N PRO A 62 12.32 12.33 -3.09
CA PRO A 62 12.19 12.26 -4.54
C PRO A 62 12.98 11.07 -5.11
N HIS A 63 12.42 10.41 -6.12
CA HIS A 63 13.06 9.32 -6.87
C HIS A 63 13.47 8.09 -6.03
N GLN A 64 12.75 7.79 -4.95
CA GLN A 64 12.87 6.54 -4.19
C GLN A 64 11.62 5.67 -4.44
N ALA A 65 10.70 5.59 -3.47
CA ALA A 65 9.36 5.07 -3.72
C ALA A 65 8.59 5.98 -4.69
N LEU A 66 8.14 5.44 -5.82
CA LEU A 66 7.60 6.23 -6.93
C LEU A 66 6.09 6.53 -6.80
N GLY A 67 5.42 5.91 -5.84
CA GLY A 67 3.98 6.00 -5.65
C GLY A 67 3.42 4.74 -4.97
N LEU A 68 2.12 4.75 -4.68
CA LEU A 68 1.46 3.65 -4.00
C LEU A 68 0.87 2.67 -5.02
N HIS A 69 1.10 1.37 -4.83
CA HIS A 69 0.43 0.31 -5.57
C HIS A 69 -0.68 -0.29 -4.69
N LEU A 70 -1.94 -0.07 -5.06
CA LEU A 70 -3.09 -0.66 -4.38
C LEU A 70 -3.45 -1.99 -5.04
N GLU A 71 -3.20 -3.10 -4.36
CA GLU A 71 -3.50 -4.46 -4.84
C GLU A 71 -4.87 -4.92 -4.28
N GLY A 72 -5.93 -4.44 -4.95
CA GLY A 72 -7.32 -4.56 -4.53
C GLY A 72 -7.90 -3.25 -4.00
N PRO A 73 -9.11 -3.25 -3.41
CA PRO A 73 -9.89 -4.41 -2.95
C PRO A 73 -10.79 -5.03 -4.04
N TRP A 74 -10.79 -4.45 -5.24
CA TRP A 74 -11.72 -4.81 -6.33
C TRP A 74 -11.22 -6.02 -7.11
N LEU A 75 -11.23 -7.17 -6.46
CA LEU A 75 -10.67 -8.42 -6.96
C LEU A 75 -11.74 -9.51 -7.06
N ASN A 76 -11.42 -10.55 -7.81
CA ASN A 76 -12.27 -11.73 -7.89
C ASN A 76 -12.00 -12.64 -6.68
N LEU A 77 -13.04 -12.93 -5.88
CA LEU A 77 -12.95 -13.83 -4.72
C LEU A 77 -12.38 -15.21 -5.04
N VAL A 78 -12.64 -15.75 -6.25
CA VAL A 78 -12.11 -17.04 -6.71
C VAL A 78 -10.58 -17.02 -6.80
N LYS A 79 -9.99 -15.84 -7.03
CA LYS A 79 -8.54 -15.63 -7.18
C LYS A 79 -7.95 -14.80 -6.05
N LYS A 80 -8.61 -14.74 -4.87
CA LYS A 80 -8.19 -13.90 -3.74
C LYS A 80 -6.83 -14.25 -3.13
N GLY A 81 -6.32 -15.46 -3.35
CA GLY A 81 -5.08 -15.93 -2.72
C GLY A 81 -5.11 -15.76 -1.19
N THR A 82 -4.10 -15.08 -0.65
CA THR A 82 -3.92 -14.83 0.80
C THR A 82 -4.71 -13.64 1.35
N LEU A 83 -5.47 -12.93 0.51
CA LEU A 83 -6.22 -11.74 0.92
C LEU A 83 -7.41 -12.10 1.84
N ASN A 84 -7.71 -11.20 2.78
CA ASN A 84 -8.90 -11.31 3.62
C ASN A 84 -10.15 -11.07 2.75
N PRO A 85 -11.02 -12.09 2.56
CA PRO A 85 -12.21 -11.96 1.74
C PRO A 85 -13.21 -10.91 2.25
N GLU A 86 -13.18 -10.57 3.54
CA GLU A 86 -14.10 -9.58 4.14
C GLU A 86 -13.91 -8.17 3.56
N PHE A 87 -12.70 -7.84 3.10
CA PHE A 87 -12.40 -6.55 2.49
C PHE A 87 -12.47 -6.57 0.97
N VAL A 88 -12.76 -7.73 0.35
CA VAL A 88 -12.93 -7.80 -1.11
C VAL A 88 -14.30 -7.24 -1.46
N GLY A 89 -14.32 -6.11 -2.17
CA GLY A 89 -15.51 -5.33 -2.46
C GLY A 89 -15.60 -4.86 -3.91
N ARG A 90 -16.64 -4.10 -4.24
CA ARG A 90 -16.77 -3.43 -5.53
C ARG A 90 -16.21 -2.01 -5.48
N ALA A 91 -15.87 -1.47 -6.64
CA ALA A 91 -15.48 -0.08 -6.79
C ALA A 91 -16.70 0.83 -6.60
N GLU A 92 -16.80 1.45 -5.43
CA GLU A 92 -17.75 2.52 -5.19
C GLU A 92 -17.19 3.84 -5.71
N ALA A 93 -18.01 4.63 -6.41
CA ALA A 93 -17.58 5.87 -7.07
C ALA A 93 -16.87 6.84 -6.10
N ALA A 94 -17.38 7.00 -4.88
CA ALA A 94 -16.78 7.88 -3.87
C ALA A 94 -15.35 7.48 -3.48
N VAL A 95 -15.03 6.18 -3.50
CA VAL A 95 -13.69 5.67 -3.19
C VAL A 95 -12.76 5.90 -4.37
N VAL A 96 -13.23 5.63 -5.60
CA VAL A 96 -12.46 5.89 -6.83
C VAL A 96 -12.07 7.36 -6.93
N GLU A 97 -13.02 8.28 -6.70
CA GLU A 97 -12.78 9.72 -6.74
C GLU A 97 -11.78 10.20 -5.66
N PHE A 98 -11.69 9.51 -4.52
CA PHE A 98 -10.67 9.84 -3.51
C PHE A 98 -9.25 9.46 -3.93
N TRP A 99 -9.12 8.45 -4.80
CA TRP A 99 -7.82 7.93 -5.23
C TRP A 99 -7.18 8.80 -6.33
N TRP A 100 -8.00 9.61 -7.01
CA TRP A 100 -7.60 10.53 -8.09
C TRP A 100 -7.42 11.97 -7.58
#